data_AF-A0A398B507-F1
#
_entry.id   AF-A0A398B507-F1
#
_cell.length_a   1.000
_cell.length_b   1.000
_cell.length_c   1.000
_cell.angle_alpha   90.00
_cell.angle_beta   90.00
_cell.angle_gamma   90.00
#
_symmetry.space_group_name_H-M   'P 1'
#
loop_
_entity.id
_entity.type
_entity.pdbx_description
1 polymer ?
#
loop_
_entity_poly.entity_id
_entity_poly.type
_entity_poly.pdbx_seq_one_letter_code
_entity_poly.pdbx_strand_id
1 'polypeptide(L)' 'MQYDKDTKLYFMGWRDYDSKVGRFIVADDYEGEDDNPISFNRYLYAEADPVNNIDPDGLAPKWLKKLKKGIKKASKAA' A
#
# COMPACT_ATOMS: atom_id res chain seq x y z
N MET A 1 -3.55 -10.12 -4.13
CA MET A 1 -4.11 -9.45 -5.32
C MET A 1 -5.17 -10.35 -5.91
N GLN A 2 -6.41 -9.86 -6.01
CA GLN A 2 -7.52 -10.57 -6.62
C GLN A 2 -8.14 -9.67 -7.69
N TYR A 3 -8.34 -10.18 -8.90
CA TYR A 3 -8.97 -9.41 -9.98
C TYR A 3 -10.49 -9.62 -9.97
N ASP A 4 -11.24 -8.53 -9.93
CA ASP A 4 -12.68 -8.55 -10.13
C ASP A 4 -13.03 -8.29 -11.60
N LYS A 5 -13.78 -9.22 -12.19
CA LYS A 5 -14.17 -9.16 -13.60
C LYS A 5 -15.29 -8.16 -13.87
N ASP A 6 -16.11 -7.83 -12.88
CA ASP A 6 -17.25 -6.94 -13.10
C ASP A 6 -16.81 -5.48 -13.06
N THR A 7 -16.01 -5.12 -12.05
CA THR A 7 -15.47 -3.76 -11.89
C THR A 7 -14.17 -3.51 -12.67
N LYS A 8 -13.48 -4.57 -13.10
CA LYS A 8 -12.15 -4.51 -13.74
C LYS A 8 -11.05 -3.98 -12.81
N LEU A 9 -11.24 -4.07 -11.50
CA LEU A 9 -10.30 -3.61 -10.48
C LEU A 9 -9.53 -4.77 -9.88
N TYR A 10 -8.37 -4.47 -9.32
CA TYR A 10 -7.59 -5.40 -8.52
C TYR A 10 -7.74 -5.06 -7.04
N PHE A 11 -8.32 -5.98 -6.28
CA PHE A 11 -8.31 -5.92 -4.84
C PHE A 11 -6.90 -6.22 -4.31
N MET A 12 -6.26 -5.22 -3.72
CA MET A 12 -4.91 -5.26 -3.16
C MET A 12 -4.95 -4.98 -1.67
N GLY A 13 -5.45 -5.95 -0.89
CA GLY A 13 -5.43 -5.89 0.57
C GLY A 13 -6.45 -4.90 1.14
N TRP A 14 -6.11 -3.62 1.16
CA TRP A 14 -6.97 -2.56 1.70
C TRP A 14 -7.59 -1.66 0.63
N ARG A 15 -7.00 -1.63 -0.56
CA ARG A 15 -7.41 -0.73 -1.63
C ARG A 15 -7.66 -1.48 -2.93
N ASP A 16 -8.60 -0.95 -3.68
CA ASP A 16 -8.82 -1.34 -5.07
C ASP A 16 -7.91 -0.53 -5.99
N TYR A 17 -7.26 -1.24 -6.90
CA TYR A 17 -6.32 -0.70 -7.88
C TYR A 17 -6.91 -0.78 -9.30
N ASP A 18 -6.91 0.35 -10.01
CA ASP A 18 -7.27 0.42 -11.41
C ASP A 18 -5.99 0.35 -12.26
N SER A 19 -5.77 -0.79 -12.93
CA SER A 19 -4.61 -0.99 -13.79
C SER A 19 -4.68 -0.21 -15.11
N LYS A 20 -5.86 0.22 -15.54
CA LYS A 20 -6.03 1.00 -16.78
C LYS A 20 -5.55 2.43 -16.56
N VAL A 21 -5.75 2.97 -15.36
CA VAL A 21 -5.34 4.33 -14.99
C VAL A 21 -3.99 4.34 -14.26
N GLY A 22 -3.59 3.23 -13.64
CA GLY A 22 -2.30 3.09 -12.97
C GLY A 22 -2.28 3.61 -11.54
N ARG A 23 -3.41 3.58 -10.82
CA ARG A 23 -3.52 4.10 -9.44
C ARG A 23 -4.57 3.38 -8.61
N PHE A 24 -4.49 3.56 -7.30
CA PHE A 24 -5.59 3.20 -6.40
C PHE A 24 -6.79 4.13 -6.61
N ILE A 25 -7.99 3.62 -6.36
CA ILE A 25 -9.23 4.40 -6.45
C ILE A 25 -9.66 4.96 -5.09
N VAL A 26 -9.01 4.52 -4.01
CA VAL A 26 -9.20 5.01 -2.64
C VAL A 26 -7.90 5.65 -2.17
N ALA A 27 -8.01 6.77 -1.46
CA ALA A 27 -6.86 7.43 -0.86
C ALA A 27 -6.24 6.55 0.24
N ASP A 28 -4.91 6.59 0.37
CA ASP A 28 -4.20 6.07 1.53
C ASP A 28 -4.59 6.81 2.82
N ASP A 29 -4.58 6.10 3.93
CA ASP A 29 -4.69 6.68 5.27
C ASP A 29 -3.38 7.39 5.67
N TYR A 30 -2.28 7.08 4.98
CA TYR A 30 -1.02 7.78 5.14
C TYR A 30 -1.08 9.19 4.56
N GLU A 31 -0.89 10.20 5.41
CA GLU A 31 -0.99 11.61 5.05
C GLU A 31 0.21 12.14 4.25
N GLY A 32 1.34 11.44 4.30
CA GLY A 32 2.60 11.85 3.69
C GLY A 32 3.62 12.39 4.70
N GLU A 33 4.81 12.72 4.21
CA GLU A 33 5.95 13.26 4.94
C GLU A 33 6.49 14.49 4.21
N ASP A 34 6.83 15.55 4.96
CA ASP A 34 7.33 16.82 4.39
C ASP A 34 8.66 16.65 3.62
N ASP A 35 9.50 15.70 4.03
CA ASP A 35 10.77 15.38 3.37
C ASP A 35 10.59 14.44 2.17
N ASN A 36 9.36 13.97 1.91
CA ASN A 36 9.02 13.11 0.79
C ASN A 36 7.79 13.64 0.03
N PRO A 37 7.94 14.64 -0.85
CA PRO A 37 6.81 15.26 -1.54
C PRO A 37 5.93 14.30 -2.35
N ILE A 38 6.47 13.18 -2.86
CA ILE A 38 5.67 12.21 -3.62
C ILE A 38 4.67 11.46 -2.73
N SER A 39 4.94 11.35 -1.43
CA SER A 39 4.07 10.67 -0.46
C SER A 39 2.73 11.35 -0.25
N PHE A 40 2.62 12.66 -0.55
CA PHE A 40 1.35 13.38 -0.50
C PHE A 40 0.35 12.92 -1.56
N ASN A 41 0.80 12.23 -2.62
CA ASN A 41 -0.10 11.61 -3.58
C ASN A 41 -0.57 10.24 -3.08
N ARG A 42 -1.64 10.28 -2.30
CA ARG A 42 -2.23 9.12 -1.60
C ARG A 42 -2.90 8.08 -2.51
N TYR A 43 -2.81 8.22 -3.83
CA TYR A 43 -3.38 7.27 -4.79
C TYR A 43 -2.31 6.48 -5.55
N LEU A 44 -1.01 6.77 -5.33
CA LEU A 44 0.06 6.13 -6.08
C LEU A 44 0.17 4.64 -5.78
N TYR A 45 0.32 3.86 -6.84
CA TYR A 45 0.82 2.50 -6.74
C TYR A 45 2.35 2.52 -6.86
N ALA A 46 3.03 1.79 -5.98
CA ALA A 46 4.46 1.53 -6.06
C ALA A 46 5.34 2.81 -6.21
N GLU A 47 4.98 3.91 -5.52
CA GLU A 47 5.67 5.21 -5.61
C GLU A 47 5.80 5.75 -7.06
N ALA A 48 4.83 5.42 -7.92
CA ALA A 48 4.85 5.71 -9.36
C ALA A 48 5.97 5.02 -10.17
N ASP A 49 6.64 4.01 -9.58
CA ASP A 49 7.64 3.17 -10.24
C ASP A 49 7.28 1.69 -10.16
N PRO A 50 6.22 1.24 -10.86
CA PRO A 50 5.75 -0.14 -10.81
C PRO A 50 6.67 -1.15 -11.51
N VAL A 51 7.73 -0.69 -12.20
CA VAL A 51 8.73 -1.56 -12.83
C VAL A 51 9.72 -2.05 -11.78
N ASN A 52 10.15 -1.14 -10.89
CA ASN A 52 11.14 -1.45 -9.86
C ASN A 52 10.51 -1.76 -8.48
N ASN A 53 9.27 -1.32 -8.24
CA ASN A 53 8.59 -1.46 -6.95
C ASN A 53 7.27 -2.22 -7.06
N ILE A 54 6.89 -2.87 -5.95
CA ILE A 54 5.62 -3.57 -5.77
C ILE A 54 5.04 -3.14 -4.43
N ASP A 55 3.73 -2.85 -4.38
CA ASP A 55 2.96 -2.64 -3.13
C ASP A 55 2.12 -3.90 -2.83
N PRO A 56 2.59 -4.81 -1.95
CA PRO A 56 1.92 -6.10 -1.73
C PRO A 56 0.64 -6.00 -0.91
N ASP A 57 0.56 -5.01 -0.01
CA ASP A 57 -0.52 -4.82 0.95
C ASP A 57 -1.55 -3.77 0.51
N GLY A 58 -1.26 -3.02 -0.56
CA GLY A 58 -2.04 -1.85 -0.96
C GLY A 58 -2.05 -0.82 0.16
N LEU A 59 -0.96 -0.74 0.92
CA LEU A 59 -0.73 0.19 2.01
C LEU A 59 0.78 0.45 2.05
N ALA A 60 1.19 1.70 1.95
CA ALA A 60 2.55 2.09 2.34
C ALA A 60 2.44 3.14 3.44
N PRO A 61 2.83 2.83 4.70
CA PRO A 61 4.26 2.83 5.06
C PRO A 61 4.75 1.72 6.02
N LYS A 62 6.08 1.54 6.04
CA LYS A 62 6.87 0.51 6.76
C LYS A 62 6.64 0.43 8.29
N TRP A 63 6.02 1.41 8.93
CA TRP A 63 5.83 1.42 10.39
C TRP A 63 4.80 0.37 10.87
N LEU A 64 3.78 0.06 10.05
CA LEU A 64 2.81 -0.99 10.36
C LEU A 64 3.47 -2.39 10.36
N LYS A 65 4.49 -2.59 9.51
CA LYS A 65 5.33 -3.80 9.49
C LYS A 65 6.28 -3.86 10.71
N LYS A 66 6.76 -2.72 11.22
CA LYS A 66 7.55 -2.64 12.48
C LYS A 66 6.72 -3.05 13.70
N LEU A 67 5.44 -2.65 13.79
CA LEU A 67 4.55 -3.03 14.89
C LEU A 67 4.34 -4.56 14.97
N LYS A 68 4.10 -5.20 13.82
CA LYS A 68 3.98 -6.68 13.73
C LYS A 68 5.25 -7.43 14.15
N LYS A 69 6.45 -6.89 13.84
CA LYS A 69 7.73 -7.47 14.30
C LYS A 69 7.93 -7.31 15.82
N GLY A 70 7.52 -6.18 16.40
CA GLY A 70 7.60 -5.92 17.84
C GLY A 70 6.75 -6.89 18.65
N ILE A 71 5.50 -7.10 18.23
CA ILE A 71 4.55 -8.00 18.90
C ILE A 71 5.03 -9.46 18.88
N LYS A 72 5.55 -9.96 17.75
CA LYS A 72 6.09 -11.34 17.65
C LYS A 72 7.31 -11.59 18.54
N LYS A 73 8.12 -10.56 18.83
CA LYS A 73 9.28 -10.68 19.72
C LYS A 73 8.85 -10.78 21.18
N ALA A 74 7.81 -10.04 21.58
CA ALA A 74 7.25 -10.08 22.92
C ALA A 74 6.56 -11.42 23.23
N SER A 75 5.80 -11.99 22.29
CA SER A 75 5.11 -13.27 22.49
C SER A 75 6.04 -14.49 22.56
N LYS A 76 7.30 -14.36 22.13
CA LYS A 76 8.32 -15.42 22.19
C LYS A 76 9.23 -15.30 23.42
N ALA A 77 9.13 -14.18 24.16
CA ALA A 77 9.89 -13.88 25.36
C ALA A 77 9.04 -13.99 26.65
N ALA A 78 7.80 -14.47 26.53
CA ALA A 78 6.89 -14.79 27.63
C ALA A 78 6.67 -16.32 27.68
#